data_AF-W1YGT1-F1
#
_entry.id   AF-W1YGT1-F1
#
_cell.length_a   1.000
_cell.length_b   1.000
_cell.length_c   1.000
_cell.angle_alpha   90.00
_cell.angle_beta   90.00
_cell.angle_gamma   90.00
#
_symmetry.space_group_name_H-M   'P 1'
#
loop_
_entity.id
_entity.type
_entity.pdbx_description
1 polymer ?
#
loop_
_entity_poly.entity_id
_entity_poly.type
_entity_poly.pdbx_seq_one_letter_code
_entity_poly.pdbx_strand_id
1 'polypeptide(L)' 'AADQLFATLDPTLRRIDVADVGETVLADTVGFIRHLPHDLVAAFKATLQETRQATLLLHVIDAADVRVQENIEAVNT' A
#
# COMPACT_ATOMS: atom_id res chain seq x y z
N ALA A 1 18.04 -0.78 -3.69
CA ALA A 1 16.76 -0.25 -3.17
C ALA A 1 17.07 0.98 -2.32
N ALA A 2 16.21 1.99 -2.30
CA ALA A 2 16.43 3.19 -1.48
C ALA A 2 15.74 3.00 -0.12
N ASP A 3 16.50 3.03 0.97
CA ASP A 3 16.01 2.96 2.36
C ASP A 3 15.38 4.30 2.77
N GLN A 4 14.36 4.75 2.06
CA GLN A 4 13.68 6.00 2.34
C GLN A 4 12.23 5.72 2.72
N LEU A 5 11.81 6.25 3.88
CA LEU A 5 10.39 6.57 4.08
C LEU A 5 9.97 7.42 2.87
N PHE A 6 8.82 7.13 2.24
CA PHE A 6 8.33 7.78 1.00
C PHE A 6 8.82 7.22 -0.34
N ALA A 7 9.31 5.96 -0.41
CA ALA A 7 9.70 5.34 -1.69
C ALA A 7 8.62 5.41 -2.79
N THR A 8 7.35 5.46 -2.40
CA THR A 8 6.20 5.80 -3.26
C THR A 8 5.34 6.82 -2.53
N LEU A 9 4.99 7.93 -3.20
CA LEU A 9 4.03 8.94 -2.69
C LEU A 9 2.75 8.95 -3.54
N ASP A 10 2.91 8.75 -4.86
CA ASP A 10 1.81 8.61 -5.81
C ASP A 10 1.56 7.13 -6.13
N PRO A 11 0.29 6.70 -6.21
CA PRO A 11 -0.02 5.34 -6.59
C PRO A 11 0.45 5.07 -8.02
N THR A 12 1.18 3.98 -8.21
CA THR A 12 1.69 3.60 -9.53
C THR A 12 0.82 2.50 -10.12
N LEU A 13 0.14 2.82 -11.22
CA LEU A 13 -0.72 1.85 -11.93
C LEU A 13 0.09 1.04 -12.95
N ARG A 14 -0.18 -0.27 -12.99
CA ARG A 14 0.35 -1.20 -13.99
C ARG A 14 -0.74 -2.14 -14.45
N ARG A 15 -0.73 -2.47 -15.73
CA ARG A 15 -1.52 -3.56 -16.28
C ARG A 15 -0.71 -4.85 -16.20
N ILE A 16 -1.34 -5.91 -15.71
CA ILE A 16 -0.79 -7.26 -15.63
C ILE A 16 -1.80 -8.25 -16.20
N ASP A 17 -1.36 -9.40 -16.67
CA ASP A 17 -2.27 -10.48 -17.03
C ASP A 17 -2.30 -11.52 -15.90
N VAL A 18 -3.49 -11.86 -15.42
CA VAL A 18 -3.70 -12.86 -14.38
C VAL A 18 -4.41 -14.05 -15.00
N ALA A 19 -3.85 -15.25 -14.79
CA ALA A 19 -4.47 -16.50 -15.25
C ALA A 19 -5.92 -16.58 -14.75
N ASP A 20 -6.83 -17.00 -15.62
CA ASP A 20 -8.28 -17.15 -15.36
C ASP A 20 -9.07 -15.87 -15.02
N VAL A 21 -8.41 -14.71 -14.92
CA VAL A 21 -9.04 -13.40 -14.67
C VAL A 21 -8.89 -12.45 -15.86
N GLY A 22 -7.78 -12.55 -16.60
CA GLY A 22 -7.46 -11.71 -17.74
C GLY A 22 -6.76 -10.41 -17.32
N GLU A 23 -7.12 -9.31 -17.96
CA GLU A 23 -6.46 -8.02 -17.78
C GLU A 23 -6.68 -7.46 -16.35
N THR A 24 -5.60 -7.45 -15.60
CA THR A 24 -5.35 -6.95 -14.24
C THR A 24 -4.94 -5.49 -14.10
N VAL A 25 -5.63 -4.59 -13.39
CA VAL A 25 -4.98 -3.34 -12.92
C VAL A 25 -4.39 -3.55 -11.53
N LEU A 26 -3.07 -3.44 -11.42
CA LEU A 26 -2.34 -3.41 -10.16
C LEU A 26 -2.00 -1.96 -9.80
N ALA A 27 -2.41 -1.53 -8.62
CA ALA A 27 -2.05 -0.24 -8.05
C ALA A 27 -1.04 -0.47 -6.92
N ASP A 28 0.19 -0.01 -7.11
CA ASP A 28 1.19 0.05 -6.03
C ASP A 28 0.89 1.28 -5.16
N THR A 29 0.50 1.03 -3.91
CA THR A 29 0.11 2.07 -2.96
C THR A 29 1.31 2.52 -2.15
N VAL A 30 1.11 3.56 -1.36
CA VAL A 30 2.12 3.95 -0.39
C VAL A 30 2.02 3.05 0.83
N GLY A 31 3.17 2.59 1.32
CA GLY A 31 3.25 1.78 2.52
C GLY A 31 2.69 2.50 3.74
N PHE A 32 2.23 1.72 4.73
CA PHE A 32 1.80 2.27 6.01
C PHE A 32 2.98 2.95 6.74
N ILE A 33 2.83 4.23 7.05
CA ILE A 33 3.83 5.00 7.77
C ILE A 33 3.30 5.34 9.17
N ARG A 34 4.03 4.92 10.20
CA ARG A 34 3.76 5.36 11.59
C ARG A 34 4.14 6.84 11.74
N HIS A 35 3.33 7.62 12.45
CA HIS A 35 3.56 9.05 12.70
C HIS A 35 3.62 9.95 11.44
N LEU A 36 2.70 9.70 10.48
CA LEU A 36 2.51 10.64 9.38
C LEU A 36 2.12 12.04 9.88
N PRO A 37 2.78 13.12 9.40
CA PRO A 37 2.33 14.48 9.66
C PRO A 37 0.86 14.66 9.25
N HIS A 38 0.06 15.36 10.06
CA HIS A 38 -1.38 15.54 9.82
C HIS A 38 -1.69 16.08 8.41
N ASP A 39 -0.86 16.98 7.90
CA ASP A 39 -1.01 17.56 6.57
C ASP A 39 -0.83 16.52 5.44
N LEU A 40 0.05 15.54 5.65
CA LEU A 40 0.28 14.45 4.71
C LEU A 40 -0.86 13.43 4.75
N VAL A 41 -1.47 13.20 5.93
CA VAL A 41 -2.65 12.32 6.07
C VAL A 41 -3.82 12.80 5.20
N ALA A 42 -4.02 14.12 5.09
CA ALA A 42 -5.09 14.67 4.24
C ALA A 42 -4.84 14.42 2.75
N ALA A 43 -3.59 14.60 2.30
CA ALA A 43 -3.18 14.28 0.92
C ALA A 43 -3.27 12.77 0.63
N PHE A 44 -2.95 11.93 1.62
CA PHE A 44 -3.05 10.48 1.54
C PHE A 44 -4.49 9.95 1.46
N LYS A 45 -5.42 10.56 2.19
CA LYS A 45 -6.82 10.12 2.15
C LYS A 45 -7.41 10.19 0.75
N ALA A 46 -6.96 11.13 -0.09
CA ALA A 46 -7.39 11.23 -1.47
C ALA A 46 -6.89 10.05 -2.33
N THR A 47 -5.70 9.50 -2.05
CA THR A 47 -5.08 8.38 -2.78
C THR A 47 -5.45 7.00 -2.23
N LEU A 48 -6.14 6.92 -1.08
CA LEU A 48 -6.72 5.69 -0.54
C LEU A 48 -8.08 5.34 -1.17
N GLN A 49 -8.63 6.21 -2.02
CA GLN A 49 -9.90 5.95 -2.66
C GLN A 49 -9.83 4.77 -3.62
N GLU A 50 -8.72 4.63 -4.35
CA GLU A 50 -8.39 3.49 -5.20
C GLU A 50 -8.35 2.19 -4.40
N THR A 51 -7.73 2.23 -3.21
CA THR A 51 -7.67 1.08 -2.29
C THR A 51 -9.07 0.64 -1.88
N ARG A 52 -9.97 1.59 -1.59
CA ARG A 52 -11.36 1.30 -1.20
C ARG A 52 -12.21 0.71 -2.33
N GLN A 53 -11.85 0.99 -3.58
CA GLN A 53 -12.54 0.47 -4.76
C GLN A 53 -11.94 -0.85 -5.28
N ALA A 54 -10.76 -1.24 -4.78
CA ALA A 54 -10.09 -2.46 -5.19
C ALA A 54 -10.96 -3.70 -4.90
N THR A 55 -10.98 -4.63 -5.85
CA THR A 55 -11.65 -5.93 -5.70
C THR A 55 -10.87 -6.88 -4.79
N LEU A 56 -9.57 -6.65 -4.63
CA LEU A 56 -8.67 -7.42 -3.79
C LEU A 56 -7.58 -6.51 -3.21
N LEU A 57 -7.28 -6.69 -1.93
CA LEU A 57 -6.16 -6.03 -1.26
C LEU A 57 -5.01 -7.03 -1.07
N LEU A 58 -3.83 -6.67 -1.55
CA LEU A 58 -2.60 -7.43 -1.31
C LEU A 58 -1.83 -6.77 -0.17
N HIS A 59 -1.76 -7.45 0.97
CA HIS A 59 -1.00 -7.00 2.14
C HIS A 59 0.38 -7.68 2.14
N VAL A 60 1.41 -6.93 1.72
CA VAL A 60 2.81 -7.41 1.74
C VAL A 60 3.42 -7.16 3.12
N ILE A 61 4.08 -8.18 3.66
CA ILE A 61 4.63 -8.17 5.01
C ILE A 61 6.13 -8.53 4.95
N ASP A 62 6.96 -7.76 5.65
CA ASP A 62 8.36 -8.11 5.86
C ASP A 62 8.48 -9.18 6.95
N ALA A 63 8.82 -10.41 6.54
CA ALA A 63 8.98 -11.55 7.43
C ALA A 63 10.27 -11.50 8.27
N ALA A 64 11.22 -10.62 7.94
CA ALA A 64 12.47 -10.47 8.68
C ALA A 64 12.37 -9.44 9.82
N ASP A 65 11.35 -8.57 9.83
CA ASP A 65 11.16 -7.59 10.91
C ASP A 65 10.57 -8.29 12.15
N VAL A 66 11.24 -8.14 13.30
CA VAL A 66 10.77 -8.66 14.59
C VAL A 66 9.42 -8.07 15.02
N ARG A 67 9.03 -6.92 14.46
CA ARG A 67 7.74 -6.25 14.69
C ARG A 67 6.66 -6.66 13.68
N VAL A 68 6.85 -7.78 12.97
CA VAL A 68 5.90 -8.28 11.96
C VAL A 68 4.45 -8.24 12.43
N GLN A 69 4.19 -8.71 13.66
CA GLN A 69 2.84 -8.76 14.22
C GLN A 69 2.25 -7.36 14.46
N GLU A 70 3.05 -6.44 15.03
CA GLU A 70 2.63 -5.05 15.25
C GLU A 70 2.31 -4.35 13.92
N ASN A 71 3.11 -4.59 12.88
CA ASN A 71 2.90 -4.02 11.55
C ASN A 71 1.60 -4.53 10.93
N ILE A 72 1.33 -5.84 11.06
CA ILE A 72 0.07 -6.43 10.57
C ILE A 72 -1.13 -5.81 11.29
N GLU A 73 -1.08 -5.70 12.61
CA GLU A 73 -2.16 -5.14 13.43
C GLU A 73 -2.44 -3.67 13.10
N ALA A 74 -1.38 -2.88 12.86
CA ALA A 74 -1.51 -1.47 12.49
C ALA A 74 -2.20 -1.24 11.13
N VAL A 75 -2.12 -2.20 10.20
CA VAL A 75 -2.80 -2.13 8.88
C VAL A 75 -4.26 -2.60 8.97
N ASN A 76 -4.54 -3.55 9.86
CA ASN A 76 -5.87 -4.17 9.99
C ASN A 76 -6.86 -3.36 10.85
N THR A 77 -6.43 -2.25 11.45
CA THR A 77 -7.24 -1.39 12.33
C THR A 77 -7.68 -0.13 11.59
#